data_AF-A0A9D5LLL3-F1
#
_entry.id   AF-A0A9D5LLL3-F1
#
_cell.length_a   1.000
_cell.length_b   1.000
_cell.length_c   1.000
_cell.angle_alpha   90.00
_cell.angle_beta   90.00
_cell.angle_gamma   90.00
#
_symmetry.space_group_name_H-M   'P 1'
#
loop_
_entity.id
_entity.type
_entity.pdbx_description
1 polymer ?
#
loop_
_entity_poly.entity_id
_entity_poly.type
_entity_poly.pdbx_seq_one_letter_code
_entity_poly.pdbx_strand_id
1 'polypeptide(L)'
;MSPTFDQTVYVVSSDTIVPVYRWDFGAGNNISEEALAKYDETPSTDPNENWERAVAFFKDTDITHSVSSWINSRYILQMVVEKVGVDNHMKPTSIPKRHYIFHDRRSGCNVVGSQIGDGLMKGFILLMNDDYMLAKMSWDDLPLYEQFLPEGMTLADINPDDDNPLLVKYYFKK
;
A
#
# COMPACT_ATOMS: atom_id res chain seq x y z
N MET A 1 1.61 9.53 4.26
CA MET A 1 1.89 8.20 4.87
C MET A 1 3.38 7.99 4.75
N SER A 2 4.09 7.74 5.85
CA SER A 2 5.53 7.47 5.81
C SER A 2 5.76 6.09 5.18
N PRO A 3 6.74 5.91 4.28
CA PRO A 3 7.09 4.58 3.78
C PRO A 3 7.50 3.67 4.95
N THR A 4 6.94 2.46 5.00
CA THR A 4 7.38 1.43 5.95
C THR A 4 8.40 0.54 5.26
N PHE A 5 9.53 0.33 5.94
CA PHE A 5 10.64 -0.50 5.46
C PHE A 5 10.72 -1.85 6.19
N ASP A 6 9.91 -2.02 7.25
CA ASP A 6 9.82 -3.30 7.94
C ASP A 6 8.93 -4.28 7.14
N GLN A 7 9.50 -5.45 6.89
CA GLN A 7 8.85 -6.55 6.18
C GLN A 7 8.20 -7.55 7.15
N THR A 8 8.20 -7.23 8.46
CA THR A 8 7.66 -8.06 9.52
C THR A 8 6.34 -7.49 10.05
N VAL A 9 5.36 -8.38 10.20
CA VAL A 9 4.10 -8.11 10.88
C VAL A 9 4.22 -8.56 12.33
N TYR A 10 3.86 -7.67 13.24
CA TYR A 10 3.87 -7.93 14.68
C TYR A 10 2.45 -7.93 15.25
N VAL A 11 2.24 -8.76 16.26
CA VAL A 11 1.14 -8.60 17.22
C VAL A 11 1.70 -7.85 18.42
N VAL A 12 1.05 -6.73 18.74
CA VAL A 12 1.41 -5.88 19.89
C VAL A 12 0.33 -6.04 20.96
N SER A 13 0.74 -6.48 22.15
CA SER A 13 -0.06 -6.42 23.37
C SER A 13 0.44 -5.31 24.30
N SER A 14 -0.18 -5.15 25.47
CA SER A 14 0.27 -4.18 26.48
C SER A 14 1.72 -4.40 26.95
N ASP A 15 2.23 -5.62 26.82
CA ASP A 15 3.47 -6.10 27.42
C ASP A 15 4.38 -6.87 26.46
N THR A 16 3.91 -7.19 25.25
CA THR A 16 4.67 -7.99 24.28
C THR A 16 4.56 -7.45 22.87
N ILE A 17 5.64 -7.63 22.11
CA ILE A 17 5.69 -7.45 20.66
C ILE A 17 6.19 -8.77 20.09
N VAL A 18 5.33 -9.47 19.35
CA VAL A 18 5.63 -10.81 18.82
C VAL A 18 5.56 -10.78 17.30
N PRO A 19 6.63 -11.14 16.57
CA PRO A 19 6.56 -11.27 15.12
C PRO A 19 5.69 -12.47 14.75
N VAL A 20 4.74 -12.27 13.83
CA VAL A 20 3.80 -13.32 13.39
C VAL A 20 3.93 -13.69 11.92
N TYR A 21 4.37 -12.75 11.07
CA TYR A 21 4.66 -13.00 9.66
C TYR A 21 5.86 -12.17 9.23
N ARG A 22 6.73 -12.71 8.38
CA ARG A 22 7.80 -11.96 7.73
C ARG A 22 7.77 -12.24 6.24
N TRP A 23 7.74 -11.19 5.44
CA TRP A 23 7.86 -11.31 4.00
C TRP A 23 9.30 -11.60 3.61
N ASP A 24 9.47 -12.54 2.67
CA ASP A 24 10.73 -12.82 2.02
C ASP A 24 10.58 -12.54 0.52
N PHE A 25 11.23 -11.48 0.06
CA PHE A 25 11.26 -11.06 -1.35
C PHE A 25 12.44 -11.67 -2.12
N GLY A 26 13.19 -12.58 -1.50
CA GLY A 26 14.36 -13.23 -2.05
C GLY A 26 15.67 -12.50 -1.77
N ALA A 27 16.77 -13.18 -2.06
CA ALA A 27 18.11 -12.67 -1.85
C ALA A 27 18.35 -11.34 -2.60
N GLY A 28 18.84 -10.33 -1.89
CA GLY A 28 19.11 -8.99 -2.45
C GLY A 28 17.88 -8.08 -2.55
N ASN A 29 16.67 -8.58 -2.31
CA ASN A 29 15.46 -7.75 -2.29
C ASN A 29 14.98 -7.47 -0.87
N ASN A 30 15.31 -8.32 0.10
CA ASN A 30 15.00 -8.04 1.50
C ASN A 30 15.78 -6.83 2.00
N ILE A 31 15.10 -5.96 2.73
CA ILE A 31 15.72 -4.78 3.34
C ILE A 31 16.65 -5.26 4.45
N SER A 32 17.92 -4.86 4.39
CA SER A 32 18.91 -5.25 5.40
C SER A 32 18.72 -4.44 6.70
N GLU A 33 19.04 -5.06 7.83
CA GLU A 33 19.04 -4.37 9.13
C GLU A 33 20.00 -3.17 9.14
N GLU A 34 21.12 -3.26 8.42
CA GLU A 34 22.06 -2.15 8.25
C GLU A 34 21.45 -0.98 7.46
N ALA A 35 20.62 -1.26 6.44
CA ALA A 35 19.91 -0.22 5.71
C ALA A 35 18.84 0.43 6.59
N LEU A 36 18.08 -0.35 7.37
CA LEU A 36 17.09 0.18 8.33
C LEU A 36 17.74 1.06 9.40
N ALA A 37 18.90 0.67 9.92
CA ALA A 37 19.61 1.44 10.94
C ALA A 37 20.06 2.83 10.47
N LYS A 38 20.14 3.06 9.15
CA LYS A 38 20.45 4.37 8.55
C LYS A 38 19.23 5.27 8.41
N TYR A 39 18.01 4.74 8.61
CA TYR A 39 16.79 5.54 8.59
C TYR A 39 16.58 6.16 9.97
N ASP A 40 16.89 7.45 10.11
CA ASP A 40 16.55 8.20 11.32
C ASP A 40 15.06 8.56 11.27
N GLU A 41 14.26 7.84 12.09
CA GLU A 41 12.81 7.97 12.15
C GLU A 41 12.32 9.25 12.84
N THR A 42 13.20 10.14 13.35
CA THR A 42 12.76 11.32 14.10
C THR A 42 11.84 12.19 13.25
N PRO A 43 10.51 12.20 13.49
CA PRO A 43 9.57 12.85 12.59
C PRO A 43 9.74 14.37 12.69
N SER A 44 9.91 15.04 11.55
CA SER A 44 9.80 16.50 11.49
C SER A 44 8.33 16.91 11.58
N THR A 45 8.07 18.06 12.18
CA THR A 45 6.75 18.70 12.13
C THR A 45 6.43 19.26 10.73
N ASP A 46 7.43 19.42 9.86
CA ASP A 46 7.25 19.79 8.46
C ASP A 46 7.09 18.52 7.58
N PRO A 47 5.93 18.32 6.93
CA PRO A 47 5.71 17.20 6.02
C PRO A 47 6.70 17.15 4.83
N ASN A 48 7.19 18.30 4.38
CA ASN A 48 8.15 18.37 3.26
C ASN A 48 9.53 17.86 3.69
N GLU A 49 9.98 18.17 4.91
CA GLU A 49 11.23 17.64 5.42
C GLU A 49 11.19 16.11 5.58
N ASN A 50 10.06 15.56 6.03
CA ASN A 50 9.89 14.10 6.10
C ASN A 50 9.97 13.44 4.73
N TRP A 51 9.40 14.09 3.69
CA TRP A 51 9.51 13.63 2.31
C TRP A 51 10.96 13.69 1.81
N GLU A 52 11.65 14.80 2.00
CA GLU A 52 13.05 14.96 1.57
C GLU A 52 13.98 13.95 2.26
N ARG A 53 13.78 13.70 3.57
CA ARG A 53 14.51 12.66 4.31
C ARG A 53 14.25 11.26 3.78
N ALA A 54 12.98 10.93 3.52
CA ALA A 54 12.64 9.65 2.91
C ALA A 54 13.30 9.50 1.54
N VAL A 55 13.25 10.52 0.70
CA VAL A 55 13.89 10.53 -0.63
C VAL A 55 15.41 10.38 -0.55
N ALA A 56 16.07 11.10 0.36
CA ALA A 56 17.51 10.98 0.60
C ALA A 56 17.88 9.57 1.07
N PHE A 57 17.12 9.02 2.01
CA PHE A 57 17.29 7.63 2.46
C PHE A 57 17.13 6.62 1.32
N PHE A 58 16.10 6.78 0.48
CA PHE A 58 15.93 5.93 -0.70
C PHE A 58 17.11 6.07 -1.65
N LYS A 59 17.68 7.28 -1.85
CA LYS A 59 18.82 7.51 -2.74
C LYS A 59 20.09 6.80 -2.24
N ASP A 60 20.34 6.87 -0.95
CA ASP A 60 21.61 6.45 -0.33
C ASP A 60 21.63 4.98 0.10
N THR A 61 20.52 4.26 -0.07
CA THR A 61 20.40 2.84 0.28
C THR A 61 20.13 1.94 -0.92
N ASP A 62 20.52 0.66 -0.79
CA ASP A 62 20.20 -0.40 -1.74
C ASP A 62 18.76 -0.92 -1.61
N ILE A 63 17.91 -0.26 -0.81
CA ILE A 63 16.51 -0.62 -0.66
C ILE A 63 15.81 -0.48 -2.00
N THR A 64 15.25 -1.59 -2.50
CA THR A 64 14.63 -1.64 -3.83
C THR A 64 13.14 -1.32 -3.81
N HIS A 65 12.53 -1.24 -2.63
CA HIS A 65 11.10 -1.01 -2.48
C HIS A 65 10.72 -0.54 -1.06
N SER A 66 9.53 0.00 -0.91
CA SER A 66 8.87 0.15 0.39
C SER A 66 7.61 -0.69 0.43
N VAL A 67 7.10 -0.91 1.63
CA VAL A 67 5.94 -1.74 1.84
C VAL A 67 4.88 -1.04 2.69
N SER A 68 3.63 -1.45 2.54
CA SER A 68 2.53 -1.06 3.42
C SER A 68 1.60 -2.25 3.61
N SER A 69 1.16 -2.47 4.85
CA SER A 69 0.35 -3.64 5.21
C SER A 69 -1.03 -3.23 5.71
N TRP A 70 -2.05 -3.98 5.29
CA TRP A 70 -3.38 -3.97 5.89
C TRP A 70 -3.73 -5.39 6.31
N ILE A 71 -4.23 -5.53 7.53
CA ILE A 71 -4.39 -6.82 8.18
C ILE A 71 -5.77 -6.87 8.84
N ASN A 72 -6.45 -8.00 8.69
CA ASN A 72 -7.61 -8.35 9.50
C ASN A 72 -7.41 -9.76 10.09
N SER A 73 -8.44 -10.36 10.65
CA SER A 73 -8.36 -11.71 11.25
C SER A 73 -7.94 -12.78 10.25
N ARG A 74 -8.38 -12.69 8.98
CA ARG A 74 -8.20 -13.71 7.95
C ARG A 74 -7.18 -13.38 6.88
N TYR A 75 -7.04 -12.12 6.48
CA TYR A 75 -6.28 -11.70 5.33
C TYR A 75 -5.14 -10.76 5.72
N ILE A 76 -4.07 -10.83 4.95
CA ILE A 76 -2.99 -9.83 4.94
C ILE A 76 -2.90 -9.30 3.51
N LEU A 77 -3.04 -8.00 3.35
CA LEU A 77 -2.74 -7.29 2.12
C LEU A 77 -1.41 -6.56 2.29
N GLN A 78 -0.44 -6.88 1.44
CA GLN A 78 0.81 -6.14 1.33
C GLN A 78 0.81 -5.35 0.02
N MET A 79 0.99 -4.03 0.09
CA MET A 79 1.41 -3.24 -1.06
C MET A 79 2.92 -3.09 -1.04
N VAL A 80 3.57 -3.37 -2.16
CA VAL A 80 4.99 -3.19 -2.40
C VAL A 80 5.13 -2.10 -3.45
N VAL A 81 5.87 -1.04 -3.13
CA VAL A 81 6.11 0.09 -4.01
C VAL A 81 7.58 0.07 -4.42
N GLU A 82 7.86 -0.17 -5.70
CA GLU A 82 9.23 -0.20 -6.23
C GLU A 82 9.90 1.17 -6.09
N LYS A 83 11.19 1.16 -5.74
CA LYS A 83 12.04 2.35 -5.78
C LYS A 83 12.14 2.83 -7.21
N VAL A 84 11.94 4.13 -7.39
CA VAL A 84 12.21 4.84 -8.63
C VAL A 84 13.43 5.74 -8.45
N GLY A 85 14.09 6.06 -9.56
CA GLY A 85 15.14 7.07 -9.55
C GLY A 85 14.58 8.42 -9.10
N VAL A 86 15.48 9.28 -8.63
CA VAL A 86 15.14 10.63 -8.19
C VAL A 86 16.05 11.59 -8.95
N ASP A 87 15.50 12.69 -9.46
CA ASP A 87 16.27 13.72 -10.14
C ASP A 87 17.04 14.62 -9.15
N ASN A 88 17.77 15.61 -9.68
CA ASN A 88 18.54 16.56 -8.88
C ASN A 88 17.65 17.52 -8.04
N HIS A 89 16.33 17.47 -8.21
CA HIS A 89 15.33 18.28 -7.50
C HIS A 89 14.49 17.44 -6.53
N MET A 90 14.95 16.25 -6.15
CA MET A 90 14.25 15.34 -5.25
C MET A 90 12.88 14.88 -5.77
N LYS A 91 12.69 14.89 -7.11
CA LYS A 91 11.45 14.40 -7.75
C LYS A 91 11.65 13.01 -8.33
N PRO A 92 10.65 12.12 -8.19
CA PRO A 92 10.66 10.82 -8.87
C PRO A 92 10.87 10.96 -10.38
N THR A 93 11.78 10.19 -10.96
CA THR A 93 12.04 10.16 -12.41
C THR A 93 10.99 9.39 -13.19
N SER A 94 10.18 8.58 -12.50
CA SER A 94 9.07 7.82 -13.05
C SER A 94 8.01 7.55 -11.98
N ILE A 95 6.84 7.10 -12.42
CA ILE A 95 5.77 6.66 -11.53
C ILE A 95 6.18 5.31 -10.93
N PRO A 96 6.24 5.17 -9.59
CA PRO A 96 6.62 3.91 -8.96
C PRO A 96 5.58 2.83 -9.24
N LYS A 97 6.07 1.64 -9.60
CA LYS A 97 5.20 0.47 -9.76
C LYS A 97 4.73 -0.01 -8.40
N ARG A 98 3.47 -0.41 -8.34
CA ARG A 98 2.85 -0.99 -7.15
C ARG A 98 2.49 -2.44 -7.44
N HIS A 99 2.86 -3.31 -6.53
CA HIS A 99 2.45 -4.70 -6.50
C HIS A 99 1.65 -4.94 -5.24
N TYR A 100 0.60 -5.73 -5.35
CA TYR A 100 -0.22 -6.12 -4.23
C TYR A 100 -0.12 -7.63 -4.04
N ILE A 101 0.08 -8.03 -2.80
CA ILE A 101 0.11 -9.42 -2.37
C ILE A 101 -1.04 -9.61 -1.40
N PHE A 102 -2.02 -10.41 -1.79
CA PHE A 102 -3.16 -10.76 -0.97
C PHE A 102 -3.00 -12.18 -0.44
N HIS A 103 -2.81 -12.32 0.86
CA HIS A 103 -2.63 -13.59 1.54
C HIS A 103 -3.89 -13.98 2.32
N ASP A 104 -4.44 -15.17 2.06
CA ASP A 104 -5.50 -15.77 2.87
C ASP A 104 -4.89 -16.72 3.90
N ARG A 105 -4.91 -16.34 5.18
CA ARG A 105 -4.34 -17.14 6.27
C ARG A 105 -5.02 -18.50 6.44
N ARG A 106 -6.28 -18.63 5.97
CA ARG A 106 -7.02 -19.90 6.08
C ARG A 106 -6.48 -20.96 5.12
N SER A 107 -6.20 -20.57 3.88
CA SER A 107 -5.70 -21.49 2.85
C SER A 107 -4.18 -21.48 2.72
N GLY A 108 -3.51 -20.46 3.25
CA GLY A 108 -2.09 -20.20 3.04
C GLY A 108 -1.76 -19.69 1.63
N CYS A 109 -2.75 -19.47 0.78
CA CYS A 109 -2.54 -19.05 -0.61
C CYS A 109 -2.25 -17.55 -0.72
N ASN A 110 -1.40 -17.21 -1.69
CA ASN A 110 -1.10 -15.84 -2.08
C ASN A 110 -1.65 -15.57 -3.48
N VAL A 111 -2.29 -14.41 -3.67
CA VAL A 111 -2.59 -13.84 -4.97
C VAL A 111 -1.71 -12.60 -5.13
N VAL A 112 -0.89 -12.57 -6.17
CA VAL A 112 0.04 -11.48 -6.46
C VAL A 112 -0.38 -10.82 -7.78
N GLY A 113 -0.43 -9.49 -7.80
CA GLY A 113 -0.67 -8.75 -9.03
C GLY A 113 -0.43 -7.25 -8.86
N SER A 114 -0.22 -6.56 -9.99
CA SER A 114 -0.28 -5.09 -10.03
C SER A 114 -1.71 -4.56 -9.80
N GLN A 115 -2.68 -5.45 -9.95
CA GLN A 115 -4.10 -5.30 -9.68
C GLN A 115 -4.57 -6.63 -9.11
N ILE A 116 -5.16 -6.66 -7.92
CA ILE A 116 -5.68 -7.93 -7.38
C ILE A 116 -7.01 -8.26 -8.10
N GLY A 117 -6.99 -9.34 -8.90
CA GLY A 117 -8.12 -10.13 -9.42
C GLY A 117 -9.24 -9.41 -10.19
N ASP A 118 -9.46 -9.78 -11.46
CA ASP A 118 -10.65 -9.59 -12.33
C ASP A 118 -11.58 -8.37 -12.16
N GLY A 119 -11.16 -7.28 -11.54
CA GLY A 119 -12.10 -6.23 -11.15
C GLY A 119 -11.60 -5.20 -10.14
N LEU A 120 -10.27 -5.04 -10.07
CA LEU A 120 -9.61 -3.76 -9.87
C LEU A 120 -9.63 -3.20 -8.46
N MET A 121 -8.58 -3.49 -7.71
CA MET A 121 -8.13 -2.60 -6.65
C MET A 121 -6.94 -1.78 -7.16
N LYS A 122 -7.23 -0.58 -7.70
CA LYS A 122 -6.20 0.43 -8.04
C LYS A 122 -6.19 1.62 -7.08
N GLY A 123 -7.17 1.65 -6.18
CA GLY A 123 -7.32 2.71 -5.21
C GLY A 123 -6.28 2.69 -4.09
N PHE A 124 -6.18 3.81 -3.39
CA PHE A 124 -5.40 3.91 -2.17
C PHE A 124 -6.20 3.30 -1.01
N ILE A 125 -5.67 2.25 -0.38
CA ILE A 125 -6.38 1.56 0.71
C ILE A 125 -6.38 2.43 1.96
N LEU A 126 -7.59 2.72 2.43
CA LEU A 126 -7.82 3.56 3.61
C LEU A 126 -7.92 2.71 4.86
N LEU A 127 -8.63 1.59 4.79
CA LEU A 127 -8.82 0.69 5.92
C LEU A 127 -9.13 -0.74 5.47
N MET A 128 -8.86 -1.68 6.37
CA MET A 128 -9.29 -3.07 6.23
C MET A 128 -9.76 -3.56 7.60
N ASN A 129 -10.99 -4.06 7.69
CA ASN A 129 -11.52 -4.75 8.86
C ASN A 129 -11.93 -6.18 8.48
N ASP A 130 -12.59 -6.91 9.37
CA ASP A 130 -12.98 -8.30 9.10
C ASP A 130 -14.09 -8.45 8.04
N ASP A 131 -14.87 -7.39 7.80
CA ASP A 131 -16.01 -7.41 6.88
C ASP A 131 -15.63 -6.95 5.47
N TYR A 132 -14.82 -5.88 5.38
CA TYR A 132 -14.47 -5.24 4.11
C TYR A 132 -13.15 -4.47 4.17
N MET A 133 -12.68 -4.13 2.97
CA MET A 133 -11.60 -3.19 2.71
C MET A 133 -12.15 -1.95 2.01
N LEU A 134 -11.77 -0.76 2.46
CA LEU A 134 -12.15 0.52 1.86
C LEU A 134 -10.98 1.09 1.06
N ALA A 135 -11.22 1.45 -0.19
CA ALA A 135 -10.24 2.14 -1.02
C ALA A 135 -10.79 3.49 -1.51
N LYS A 136 -9.92 4.49 -1.60
CA LYS A 136 -10.16 5.70 -2.39
C LYS A 136 -9.85 5.41 -3.84
N MET A 137 -10.85 5.54 -4.70
CA MET A 137 -10.73 5.33 -6.14
C MET A 137 -10.16 6.57 -6.84
N SER A 138 -9.37 6.37 -7.89
CA SER A 138 -9.00 7.44 -8.82
C SER A 138 -10.15 7.71 -9.79
N TRP A 139 -10.39 8.98 -10.14
CA TRP A 139 -11.34 9.33 -11.19
C TRP A 139 -11.01 8.65 -12.52
N ASP A 140 -9.72 8.43 -12.81
CA ASP A 140 -9.28 7.72 -14.02
C ASP A 140 -9.74 6.25 -14.06
N ASP A 141 -10.01 5.65 -12.90
CA ASP A 141 -10.43 4.27 -12.80
C ASP A 141 -11.96 4.13 -12.77
N LEU A 142 -12.70 5.23 -12.62
CA LEU A 142 -14.16 5.23 -12.53
C LEU A 142 -14.86 4.44 -13.66
N PRO A 143 -14.46 4.55 -14.94
CA PRO A 143 -15.08 3.77 -16.02
C PRO A 143 -15.04 2.25 -15.80
N LEU A 144 -14.08 1.75 -15.03
CA LEU A 144 -13.94 0.34 -14.78
C LEU A 144 -14.94 -0.20 -13.74
N TYR A 145 -15.61 0.69 -13.01
CA TYR A 145 -16.61 0.34 -11.99
C TYR A 145 -18.04 0.56 -12.47
N GLU A 146 -18.24 0.91 -13.75
CA GLU A 146 -19.57 1.13 -14.33
C GLU A 146 -20.51 -0.07 -14.07
N GLN A 147 -19.99 -1.29 -14.17
CA GLN A 147 -20.74 -2.53 -13.91
C GLN A 147 -21.18 -2.72 -12.44
N PHE A 148 -20.65 -1.93 -11.51
CA PHE A 148 -20.95 -2.00 -10.08
C PHE A 148 -21.82 -0.84 -9.59
N LEU A 149 -22.23 0.06 -10.49
CA LEU A 149 -23.13 1.16 -10.13
C LEU A 149 -24.50 0.62 -9.71
N PRO A 150 -25.17 1.30 -8.77
CA PRO A 150 -26.56 1.01 -8.43
C PRO A 150 -27.46 1.06 -9.67
N GLU A 151 -28.53 0.25 -9.65
CA GLU A 151 -29.53 0.26 -10.72
C GLU A 151 -30.09 1.69 -10.95
N GLY A 152 -30.06 2.13 -12.20
CA GLY A 152 -30.52 3.48 -12.59
C GLY A 152 -29.49 4.60 -12.43
N MET A 153 -28.29 4.31 -11.90
CA MET A 153 -27.17 5.26 -11.87
C MET A 153 -26.23 5.03 -13.05
N THR A 154 -25.70 6.11 -13.61
CA THR A 154 -24.71 6.12 -14.68
C THR A 154 -23.48 6.92 -14.25
N LEU A 155 -22.39 6.81 -15.01
CA LEU A 155 -21.19 7.62 -14.77
C LEU A 155 -21.46 9.13 -14.86
N ALA A 156 -22.48 9.56 -15.62
CA ALA A 156 -22.85 10.96 -15.76
C ALA A 156 -23.48 11.55 -14.49
N ASP A 157 -23.99 10.70 -13.59
CA ASP A 157 -24.56 11.11 -12.31
C ASP A 157 -23.48 11.37 -11.25
N ILE A 158 -22.21 11.08 -11.55
CA ILE A 158 -21.08 11.23 -10.65
C ILE A 158 -20.28 12.47 -11.05
N ASN A 159 -20.43 13.55 -10.27
CA ASN A 159 -19.79 14.83 -10.56
C ASN A 159 -18.35 14.87 -10.00
N PRO A 160 -17.30 14.99 -10.84
CA PRO A 160 -15.93 15.17 -10.37
C PRO A 160 -15.69 16.49 -9.62
N ASP A 161 -16.53 17.49 -9.84
CA ASP A 161 -16.41 18.80 -9.20
C ASP A 161 -16.99 18.85 -7.78
N ASP A 162 -17.65 17.78 -7.31
CA ASP A 162 -18.26 17.73 -5.98
C ASP A 162 -17.24 17.59 -4.83
N ASP A 163 -15.93 17.64 -5.12
CA ASP A 163 -14.77 17.55 -4.22
C ASP A 163 -14.78 16.36 -3.23
N ASN A 164 -15.73 15.44 -3.40
CA ASN A 164 -15.91 14.27 -2.58
C ASN A 164 -15.07 13.10 -3.12
N PRO A 165 -14.32 12.39 -2.27
CA PRO A 165 -13.60 11.21 -2.70
C PRO A 165 -14.57 10.09 -3.06
N LEU A 166 -14.35 9.44 -4.20
CA LEU A 166 -15.05 8.19 -4.51
C LEU A 166 -14.45 7.04 -3.72
N LEU A 167 -15.30 6.31 -3.01
CA LEU A 167 -14.91 5.22 -2.14
C LEU A 167 -15.51 3.90 -2.61
N VAL A 168 -14.69 2.85 -2.61
CA VAL A 168 -15.12 1.48 -2.95
C VAL A 168 -14.91 0.57 -1.76
N LYS A 169 -15.95 -0.20 -1.42
CA LYS A 169 -15.91 -1.27 -0.42
C LYS A 169 -15.75 -2.62 -1.10
N TYR A 170 -14.65 -3.31 -0.82
CA TYR A 170 -14.42 -4.69 -1.25
C TYR A 170 -14.78 -5.63 -0.10
N TYR A 171 -15.79 -6.47 -0.31
CA TYR A 171 -16.20 -7.47 0.67
C TYR A 171 -15.42 -8.76 0.48
N PHE A 172 -15.05 -9.40 1.59
CA PHE A 172 -14.36 -10.67 1.55
C PHE A 172 -15.35 -11.82 1.32
N LYS A 173 -15.01 -12.74 0.41
CA LYS A 173 -15.76 -14.00 0.27
C LYS A 173 -15.60 -14.82 1.55
N LYS A 174 -16.72 -15.21 2.15
CA LYS A 174 -16.77 -16.07 3.34
C LYS A 174 -16.16 -17.45 3.04
#